data_AF-N9QM25-F1
#
_entry.id   AF-N9QM25-F1
#
_cell.length_a   1.000
_cell.length_b   1.000
_cell.length_c   1.000
_cell.angle_alpha   90.00
_cell.angle_beta   90.00
_cell.angle_gamma   90.00
#
_symmetry.space_group_name_H-M   'P 1'
#
loop_
_entity.id
_entity.type
_entity.pdbx_description
1 polymer ?
#
loop_
_entity_poly.entity_id
_entity_poly.type
_entity_poly.pdbx_seq_one_letter_code
_entity_poly.pdbx_strand_id
1 'polypeptide(L)'
;MMQFKSTGYCNIPLKELRKILSLESLYSNAADLKRRVIDAACTEINEKSPYTVKYELIKKGNKFHSLELKFKKKNAEKEQLRCPDTIDMFEEQKNNFLKLSDAQVDSFGNQLSELSELSYLAREGESYKDLALRLKTMLRDPDQQPQLLPYLKKLGFKP
;
A
#
# COMPACT_ATOMS: atom_id res chain seq x y z
N MET A 1 -17.93 15.40 7.79
CA MET A 1 -17.08 14.22 7.51
C MET A 1 -15.98 14.02 8.55
N MET A 2 -15.01 14.93 8.72
CA MET A 2 -13.86 14.69 9.61
C MET A 2 -14.22 14.42 11.08
N GLN A 3 -15.34 14.97 11.55
CA GLN A 3 -15.91 14.65 12.86
C GLN A 3 -16.23 13.16 13.05
N PHE A 4 -16.54 12.43 11.97
CA PHE A 4 -16.89 11.01 11.97
C PHE A 4 -15.78 10.13 11.39
N LYS A 5 -14.52 10.61 11.40
CA LYS A 5 -13.38 9.90 10.79
C LYS A 5 -13.17 8.51 11.38
N SER A 6 -13.48 8.30 12.66
CA SER A 6 -13.38 6.99 13.33
C SER A 6 -14.36 5.97 12.77
N THR A 7 -15.60 6.38 12.51
CA THR A 7 -16.68 5.49 12.05
C THR A 7 -16.71 5.38 10.51
N GLY A 8 -16.26 6.41 9.77
CA GLY A 8 -16.34 6.45 8.30
C GLY A 8 -17.77 6.52 7.76
N TYR A 9 -18.74 6.79 8.62
CA TYR A 9 -20.16 6.82 8.32
C TYR A 9 -20.82 8.01 9.01
N CYS A 10 -21.75 8.64 8.31
CA CYS A 10 -22.49 9.79 8.80
C CYS A 10 -23.93 9.74 8.28
N ASN A 11 -24.91 9.88 9.17
CA ASN A 11 -26.31 10.05 8.82
C ASN A 11 -26.75 11.45 9.24
N ILE A 12 -27.24 12.25 8.29
CA ILE A 12 -27.64 13.64 8.52
C ILE A 12 -29.05 13.85 7.95
N PRO A 13 -30.03 14.32 8.74
CA PRO A 13 -31.32 14.74 8.21
C PRO A 13 -31.15 15.91 7.24
N LEU A 14 -31.88 15.91 6.11
CA LEU A 14 -31.78 16.98 5.11
C LEU A 14 -32.13 18.37 5.67
N LYS A 15 -33.00 18.43 6.68
CA LYS A 15 -33.32 19.68 7.39
C LYS A 15 -32.10 20.23 8.13
N GLU A 16 -31.37 19.36 8.83
CA GLU A 16 -30.15 19.77 9.53
C GLU A 16 -29.02 20.10 8.56
N LEU A 17 -28.88 19.33 7.47
CA LEU A 17 -27.90 19.61 6.42
C LEU A 17 -28.08 21.03 5.86
N ARG A 18 -29.33 21.45 5.60
CA ARG A 18 -29.64 22.81 5.14
C ARG A 18 -29.25 23.86 6.17
N LYS A 19 -29.51 23.62 7.45
CA LYS A 19 -29.14 24.54 8.53
C LYS A 19 -27.63 24.68 8.67
N ILE A 20 -26.90 23.57 8.67
CA ILE A 20 -25.43 23.52 8.79
C ILE A 20 -24.76 24.27 7.64
N LEU A 21 -25.30 24.15 6.43
CA LEU A 21 -24.78 24.83 5.23
C LEU A 21 -25.40 26.21 5.00
N SER A 22 -26.29 26.67 5.89
CA SER A 22 -27.05 27.92 5.75
C SER A 22 -27.81 28.04 4.43
N LEU A 23 -28.35 26.91 3.94
CA LEU A 23 -29.13 26.78 2.71
C LEU A 23 -30.65 26.71 2.98
N GLU A 24 -31.13 27.31 4.07
CA GLU A 24 -32.55 27.22 4.45
C GLU A 24 -33.47 27.89 3.43
N SER A 25 -33.05 29.00 2.83
CA SER A 25 -33.77 29.73 1.79
C SER A 25 -33.45 29.28 0.36
N LEU A 26 -32.45 28.41 0.18
CA LEU A 26 -31.93 27.99 -1.12
C LEU A 26 -32.29 26.54 -1.43
N TYR A 27 -32.47 26.24 -2.72
CA TYR A 27 -32.74 24.88 -3.21
C TYR A 27 -33.95 24.21 -2.54
N SER A 28 -35.11 24.87 -2.55
CA SER A 28 -36.36 24.36 -1.95
C SER A 28 -36.70 22.95 -2.44
N ASN A 29 -36.41 22.68 -3.72
CA ASN A 29 -36.54 21.34 -4.30
C ASN A 29 -35.37 20.44 -3.88
N ALA A 30 -35.69 19.22 -3.42
CA ALA A 30 -34.69 18.22 -3.06
C ALA A 30 -33.82 17.79 -4.26
N ALA A 31 -34.37 17.83 -5.48
CA ALA A 31 -33.62 17.50 -6.69
C ALA A 31 -32.48 18.51 -6.96
N ASP A 32 -32.74 19.81 -6.76
CA ASP A 32 -31.72 20.84 -6.91
C ASP A 32 -30.65 20.74 -5.82
N LEU A 33 -31.07 20.50 -4.57
CA LEU A 33 -30.14 20.29 -3.46
C LEU A 33 -29.22 19.09 -3.75
N LYS A 34 -29.78 17.99 -4.25
CA LYS A 34 -28.99 16.81 -4.64
C LYS A 34 -27.98 17.17 -5.73
N ARG A 35 -28.44 17.74 -6.85
CA ARG A 35 -27.60 18.01 -8.02
C ARG A 35 -26.52 19.05 -7.76
N ARG A 36 -26.85 20.15 -7.08
CA ARG A 36 -25.96 21.31 -6.94
C ARG A 36 -25.08 21.25 -5.70
N VAL A 37 -25.48 20.51 -4.68
CA VAL A 37 -24.76 20.47 -3.39
C VAL A 37 -24.18 19.09 -3.15
N ILE A 38 -25.02 18.06 -3.12
CA ILE A 38 -24.57 16.71 -2.71
C ILE A 38 -23.69 16.08 -3.80
N ASP A 39 -24.16 16.07 -5.05
CA ASP A 39 -23.42 15.50 -6.19
C ASP A 39 -22.12 16.27 -6.43
N ALA A 40 -22.20 17.59 -6.51
CA ALA A 40 -21.03 18.45 -6.69
C ALA A 40 -19.97 18.25 -5.61
N ALA A 41 -20.37 18.22 -4.32
CA ALA A 41 -19.43 18.01 -3.22
C ALA A 41 -18.84 16.60 -3.23
N CYS A 42 -19.63 15.56 -3.55
CA CYS A 42 -19.11 14.19 -3.62
C CYS A 42 -18.09 14.03 -4.74
N THR A 43 -18.33 14.62 -5.91
CA THR A 43 -17.37 14.64 -7.02
C THR A 43 -16.09 15.35 -6.60
N GLU A 44 -16.20 16.55 -6.02
CA GLU A 44 -15.04 17.34 -5.62
C GLU A 44 -14.20 16.64 -4.55
N ILE A 45 -14.82 16.01 -3.54
CA ILE A 45 -14.09 15.25 -2.53
C ILE A 45 -13.41 14.02 -3.16
N ASN A 46 -14.11 13.31 -4.05
CA ASN A 46 -13.55 12.17 -4.75
C ASN A 46 -12.40 12.53 -5.69
N GLU A 47 -12.34 13.76 -6.20
CA GLU A 47 -11.24 14.21 -7.07
C GLU A 47 -10.08 14.78 -6.25
N LYS A 48 -10.36 15.73 -5.37
CA LYS A 48 -9.34 16.58 -4.72
C LYS A 48 -8.88 16.06 -3.37
N SER A 49 -9.62 15.16 -2.73
CA SER A 49 -9.29 14.65 -1.40
C SER A 49 -8.76 13.21 -1.43
N PRO A 50 -7.96 12.81 -0.42
CA PRO A 50 -7.51 11.42 -0.26
C PRO A 50 -8.60 10.50 0.29
N TYR A 51 -9.88 10.84 0.10
CA TYR A 51 -11.03 10.08 0.58
C TYR A 51 -11.93 9.71 -0.59
N THR A 52 -12.49 8.51 -0.56
CA THR A 52 -13.58 8.09 -1.43
C THR A 52 -14.89 8.21 -0.66
N VAL A 53 -15.83 8.95 -1.22
CA VAL A 53 -17.16 9.22 -0.64
C VAL A 53 -18.24 8.63 -1.54
N LYS A 54 -19.20 7.96 -0.88
CA LYS A 54 -20.46 7.51 -1.46
C LYS A 54 -21.59 8.00 -0.59
N TYR A 55 -22.73 8.29 -1.21
CA TYR A 55 -23.90 8.75 -0.48
C TYR A 55 -25.17 8.01 -0.94
N GLU A 56 -26.12 7.89 -0.02
CA GLU A 56 -27.44 7.33 -0.26
C GLU A 56 -28.50 8.25 0.39
N LEU A 57 -29.64 8.43 -0.27
CA LEU A 57 -30.75 9.25 0.24
C LEU A 57 -31.85 8.34 0.77
N ILE A 58 -32.14 8.46 2.06
CA ILE A 58 -33.24 7.73 2.71
C ILE A 58 -34.54 8.50 2.50
N LYS A 59 -35.56 7.80 2.00
CA LYS A 59 -36.93 8.32 1.90
C LYS A 59 -37.73 8.00 3.15
N LYS A 60 -38.62 8.92 3.53
CA LYS A 60 -39.68 8.72 4.51
C LYS A 60 -41.01 9.02 3.82
N GLY A 61 -41.70 7.98 3.37
CA GLY A 61 -42.82 8.11 2.43
C GLY A 61 -42.34 8.59 1.05
N ASN A 62 -42.99 9.60 0.47
CA ASN A 62 -42.63 10.14 -0.86
C ASN A 62 -41.56 11.24 -0.82
N LYS A 63 -41.02 11.59 0.35
CA LYS A 63 -40.03 12.66 0.51
C LYS A 63 -38.69 12.10 1.01
N PHE A 64 -37.59 12.64 0.52
CA PHE A 64 -36.26 12.37 1.07
C PHE A 64 -36.15 13.02 2.45
N HIS A 65 -35.66 12.27 3.43
CA HIS A 65 -35.58 12.70 4.83
C HIS A 65 -34.13 12.83 5.30
N SER A 66 -33.29 11.84 5.02
CA SER A 66 -31.91 11.79 5.51
C SER A 66 -30.91 11.47 4.39
N LEU A 67 -29.69 11.96 4.57
CA LEU A 67 -28.52 11.66 3.76
C LEU A 67 -27.62 10.72 4.56
N GLU A 68 -27.38 9.54 4.03
CA GLU A 68 -26.32 8.65 4.51
C GLU A 68 -25.07 8.87 3.67
N LEU A 69 -23.94 9.05 4.35
CA LEU A 69 -22.66 9.30 3.73
C LEU A 69 -21.64 8.31 4.29
N LYS A 70 -21.09 7.48 3.39
CA LYS A 70 -20.06 6.49 3.68
C LYS A 70 -18.76 6.96 3.03
N PHE A 71 -17.69 7.03 3.80
CA PHE A 71 -16.41 7.49 3.29
C PHE A 71 -15.26 6.68 3.86
N LYS A 72 -14.27 6.44 2.99
CA LYS A 72 -13.04 5.72 3.34
C LYS A 72 -11.83 6.48 2.85
N LYS A 73 -10.70 6.37 3.54
CA LYS A 73 -9.43 6.87 3.01
C LYS A 73 -9.12 6.06 1.76
N LYS A 74 -8.76 6.74 0.67
CA LYS A 74 -8.15 6.07 -0.48
C LYS A 74 -6.89 5.42 0.05
N ASN A 75 -6.73 4.13 -0.21
CA ASN A 75 -5.41 3.54 -0.07
C ASN A 75 -4.57 4.28 -1.10
N ALA A 76 -3.76 5.24 -0.63
CA ALA A 76 -2.60 5.61 -1.38
C ALA A 76 -1.80 4.32 -1.45
N GLU A 77 -1.93 3.59 -2.56
CA GLU A 77 -0.75 2.95 -3.11
C GLU A 77 0.28 4.05 -3.05
N LYS A 78 1.25 3.89 -2.15
CA LYS A 78 2.38 4.80 -2.06
C LYS A 78 3.06 4.61 -3.41
N GLU A 79 2.62 5.36 -4.42
CA GLU A 79 3.45 5.73 -5.54
C GLU A 79 4.57 6.51 -4.87
N GLN A 80 5.59 5.76 -4.47
CA GLN A 80 6.84 6.31 -4.04
C GLN A 80 7.36 6.99 -5.31
N LEU A 81 7.01 8.26 -5.49
CA LEU A 81 7.83 9.21 -6.20
C LEU A 81 9.15 9.25 -5.43
N ARG A 82 9.98 8.21 -5.62
CA ARG A 82 11.34 8.17 -5.13
C ARG A 82 12.08 9.19 -5.98
N CYS A 83 12.31 10.36 -5.42
CA CYS A 83 13.44 11.17 -5.81
C CYS A 83 14.70 10.31 -5.57
N PRO A 84 15.56 10.07 -6.57
CA PRO A 84 16.72 9.19 -6.40
C PRO A 84 17.73 9.61 -5.31
N ASP A 85 17.70 10.86 -4.83
CA ASP A 85 18.84 11.48 -4.13
C ASP A 85 18.59 11.98 -2.69
N THR A 86 17.54 11.56 -2.01
CA THR A 86 17.42 11.82 -0.55
C THR A 86 17.46 10.53 0.23
N ILE A 87 18.64 10.24 0.79
CA ILE A 87 18.86 9.19 1.76
C ILE A 87 18.14 9.60 3.05
N ASP A 88 16.95 9.06 3.28
CA ASP A 88 16.26 9.19 4.56
C ASP A 88 17.03 8.40 5.61
N MET A 89 17.70 9.13 6.51
CA MET A 89 18.61 8.65 7.56
C MET A 89 17.90 7.85 8.69
N PHE A 90 16.65 7.42 8.48
CA PHE A 90 15.79 6.74 9.44
C PHE A 90 14.83 5.71 8.77
N GLU A 91 15.23 5.02 7.70
CA GLU A 91 14.56 3.75 7.35
C GLU A 91 15.07 2.65 8.30
N GLU A 92 14.24 2.32 9.29
CA GLU A 92 14.32 1.09 10.08
C GLU A 92 14.79 -0.06 9.22
N GLN A 93 15.82 -0.77 9.70
CA GLN A 93 16.45 -1.97 9.13
C GLN A 93 15.45 -2.78 8.30
N LYS A 94 15.33 -2.39 7.03
CA LYS A 94 14.43 -3.00 6.08
C LYS A 94 15.05 -4.36 5.87
N ASN A 95 14.46 -5.39 6.49
CA ASN A 95 14.91 -6.76 6.37
C ASN A 95 15.29 -7.02 4.92
N ASN A 96 16.59 -7.02 4.63
CA ASN A 96 17.14 -7.22 3.28
C ASN A 96 17.03 -8.71 2.88
N PHE A 97 15.99 -9.37 3.40
CA PHE A 97 15.67 -10.74 3.14
C PHE A 97 14.77 -10.79 1.89
N LEU A 98 15.35 -11.29 0.81
CA LEU A 98 14.67 -11.58 -0.43
C LEU A 98 14.07 -12.98 -0.34
N LYS A 99 12.75 -13.08 -0.49
CA LYS A 99 12.09 -14.37 -0.64
C LYS A 99 12.37 -14.91 -2.04
N LEU A 100 13.39 -15.76 -2.16
CA LEU A 100 13.72 -16.49 -3.39
C LEU A 100 12.83 -17.72 -3.53
N SER A 101 12.41 -18.04 -4.76
CA SER A 101 11.78 -19.32 -5.08
C SER A 101 12.79 -20.47 -4.98
N ASP A 102 12.36 -21.68 -4.64
CA ASP A 102 13.24 -22.85 -4.53
C ASP A 102 14.08 -23.09 -5.79
N ALA A 103 13.50 -22.89 -6.97
CA ALA A 103 14.22 -23.01 -8.24
C ALA A 103 15.33 -21.95 -8.39
N GLN A 104 15.11 -20.73 -7.87
CA GLN A 104 16.11 -19.66 -7.87
C GLN A 104 17.21 -19.96 -6.86
N VAL A 105 16.85 -20.46 -5.68
CA VAL A 105 17.83 -20.88 -4.66
C VAL A 105 18.71 -22.00 -5.21
N ASP A 106 18.15 -22.95 -5.94
CA ASP A 106 18.91 -24.03 -6.57
C ASP A 106 19.89 -23.53 -7.64
N SER A 107 19.45 -22.64 -8.53
CA SER A 107 20.32 -22.08 -9.56
C SER A 107 21.44 -21.24 -8.94
N PHE A 108 21.11 -20.33 -8.03
CA PHE A 108 22.09 -19.47 -7.40
C PHE A 108 23.04 -20.23 -6.50
N GLY A 109 22.56 -21.24 -5.75
CA GLY A 109 23.43 -22.09 -4.93
C GLY A 109 24.52 -22.78 -5.75
N ASN A 110 24.18 -23.30 -6.93
CA ASN A 110 25.16 -23.90 -7.84
C ASN A 110 26.14 -22.85 -8.38
N GLN A 111 25.63 -21.71 -8.88
CA GLN A 111 26.46 -20.64 -9.44
C GLN A 111 27.40 -20.01 -8.40
N LEU A 112 26.94 -19.83 -7.17
CA LEU A 112 27.75 -19.31 -6.07
C LEU A 112 28.85 -20.28 -5.65
N SER A 113 28.63 -21.60 -5.76
CA SER A 113 29.66 -22.59 -5.43
C SER A 113 30.86 -22.59 -6.38
N GLU A 114 30.68 -22.09 -7.60
CA GLU A 114 31.74 -21.97 -8.61
C GLU A 114 32.55 -20.67 -8.47
N LEU A 115 32.08 -19.71 -7.66
CA LEU A 115 32.80 -18.46 -7.44
C LEU A 115 34.01 -18.71 -6.53
N SER A 116 35.20 -18.42 -7.05
CA SER A 116 36.44 -18.42 -6.26
C SER A 116 36.38 -17.50 -5.04
N GLU A 117 35.59 -16.43 -5.15
CA GLU A 117 35.33 -15.48 -4.06
C GLU A 117 34.69 -16.14 -2.83
N LEU A 118 33.92 -17.24 -2.99
CA LEU A 118 33.27 -17.95 -1.88
C LEU A 118 34.03 -19.20 -1.44
N SER A 119 35.21 -19.43 -2.01
CA SER A 119 36.06 -20.58 -1.67
C SER A 119 36.49 -20.56 -0.19
N TYR A 120 36.51 -19.40 0.47
CA TYR A 120 36.81 -19.30 1.91
C TYR A 120 35.74 -19.91 2.82
N LEU A 121 34.51 -20.09 2.32
CA LEU A 121 33.41 -20.71 3.08
C LEU A 121 33.46 -22.24 3.01
N ALA A 122 34.17 -22.78 2.03
CA ALA A 122 34.38 -24.21 1.87
C ALA A 122 35.37 -24.72 2.93
N ARG A 123 35.08 -25.89 3.51
CA ARG A 123 36.04 -26.58 4.36
C ARG A 123 37.06 -27.35 3.51
N GLU A 124 38.21 -27.65 4.10
CA GLU A 124 39.27 -28.40 3.43
C GLU A 124 38.74 -29.74 2.90
N GLY A 125 38.80 -29.93 1.58
CA GLY A 125 38.35 -31.16 0.91
C GLY A 125 36.84 -31.26 0.63
N GLU A 126 36.04 -30.22 0.86
CA GLU A 126 34.63 -30.21 0.46
C GLU A 126 34.48 -30.11 -1.07
N SER A 127 33.56 -30.89 -1.64
CA SER A 127 33.23 -30.82 -3.06
C SER A 127 32.41 -29.57 -3.37
N TYR A 128 32.52 -29.05 -4.60
CA TYR A 128 31.67 -27.95 -5.09
C TYR A 128 30.18 -28.22 -4.89
N LYS A 129 29.75 -29.49 -5.02
CA LYS A 129 28.36 -29.88 -4.80
C LYS A 129 27.91 -29.72 -3.34
N ASP A 130 28.81 -29.99 -2.40
CA ASP A 130 28.53 -29.89 -0.96
C ASP A 130 28.49 -28.43 -0.51
N LEU A 131 29.38 -27.60 -1.06
CA LEU A 131 29.36 -26.15 -0.89
C LEU A 131 28.05 -25.55 -1.44
N ALA A 132 27.60 -25.99 -2.62
CA ALA A 132 26.33 -25.54 -3.20
C ALA A 132 25.14 -25.83 -2.28
N LEU A 133 25.06 -27.01 -1.68
CA LEU A 133 23.98 -27.37 -0.75
C LEU A 133 23.95 -26.45 0.48
N ARG A 134 25.12 -26.11 1.02
CA ARG A 134 25.26 -25.21 2.16
C ARG A 134 24.93 -23.75 1.81
N LEU A 135 25.30 -23.29 0.62
CA LEU A 135 24.93 -21.97 0.14
C LEU A 135 23.41 -21.87 -0.06
N LYS A 136 22.74 -22.94 -0.49
CA LYS A 136 21.27 -22.99 -0.58
C LYS A 136 20.60 -22.83 0.78
N THR A 137 21.14 -23.46 1.83
CA THR A 137 20.61 -23.25 3.19
C THR A 137 20.83 -21.81 3.66
N MET A 138 22.02 -21.24 3.41
CA MET A 138 22.33 -19.84 3.75
C MET A 138 21.46 -18.83 2.99
N LEU A 139 21.07 -19.13 1.75
CA LEU A 139 20.14 -18.30 0.96
C LEU A 139 18.71 -18.32 1.50
N ARG A 140 18.33 -19.37 2.24
CA ARG A 140 17.02 -19.46 2.91
C ARG A 140 17.02 -18.78 4.28
N ASP A 141 18.18 -18.66 4.91
CA ASP A 141 18.32 -18.06 6.23
C ASP A 141 18.37 -16.52 6.16
N PRO A 142 17.48 -15.81 6.89
CA PRO A 142 17.41 -14.35 6.84
C PRO A 142 18.66 -13.64 7.37
N ASP A 143 19.41 -14.29 8.26
CA ASP A 143 20.61 -13.73 8.86
C ASP A 143 21.86 -13.88 7.95
N GLN A 144 21.90 -14.93 7.13
CA GLN A 144 23.06 -15.26 6.30
C GLN A 144 22.91 -14.75 4.85
N GLN A 145 21.69 -14.67 4.34
CA GLN A 145 21.41 -14.17 2.99
C GLN A 145 22.01 -12.77 2.70
N PRO A 146 22.01 -11.79 3.63
CA PRO A 146 22.60 -10.46 3.39
C PRO A 146 24.06 -10.49 2.94
N GLN A 147 24.84 -11.47 3.42
CA GLN A 147 26.24 -11.64 3.05
C GLN A 147 26.39 -12.14 1.60
N LEU A 148 25.38 -12.85 1.08
CA LEU A 148 25.37 -13.41 -0.27
C LEU A 148 24.80 -12.44 -1.33
N LEU A 149 24.03 -11.43 -0.91
CA LEU A 149 23.46 -10.40 -1.78
C LEU A 149 24.43 -9.73 -2.76
N PRO A 150 25.65 -9.28 -2.36
CA PRO A 150 26.57 -8.65 -3.31
C PRO A 150 26.95 -9.59 -4.46
N TYR A 151 27.11 -10.88 -4.18
CA TYR A 151 27.45 -11.89 -5.19
C TYR A 151 26.25 -12.22 -6.08
N LEU A 152 25.03 -12.25 -5.52
CA LEU A 152 23.81 -12.39 -6.33
C LEU A 152 23.66 -11.23 -7.32
N LYS A 153 23.94 -9.99 -6.90
CA LYS A 153 23.91 -8.82 -7.79
C LYS A 153 24.96 -8.94 -8.91
N LYS A 154 26.17 -9.44 -8.62
CA LYS A 154 27.20 -9.72 -9.65
C LYS A 154 26.71 -10.75 -10.67
N LEU A 155 25.96 -11.76 -10.23
CA LEU A 155 25.34 -12.78 -11.09
C LEU A 155 24.12 -12.26 -11.86
N GLY A 156 23.80 -10.96 -11.76
CA GLY A 156 22.70 -10.34 -12.49
C GLY A 156 21.33 -10.47 -11.81
N PHE A 157 21.27 -10.87 -10.53
CA PHE A 157 20.03 -10.88 -9.78
C PHE A 157 19.51 -9.45 -9.58
N LYS A 158 18.31 -9.19 -10.09
CA LYS A 158 17.57 -7.93 -9.90
C LYS A 158 16.49 -8.17 -8.84
N PRO A 159 16.57 -7.51 -7.67
CA PRO A 159 15.58 -7.63 -6.61
C PRO A 159 14.23 -7.03 -6.99
#